data_AF-A0A8D6R459-F1
#
_entry.id   AF-A0A8D6R459-F1
#
_cell.length_a   1.000
_cell.length_b   1.000
_cell.length_c   1.000
_cell.angle_alpha   90.00
_cell.angle_beta   90.00
_cell.angle_gamma   90.00
#
_symmetry.space_group_name_H-M   'P 1'
#
loop_
_entity.id
_entity.type
_entity.pdbx_description
1 polymer ?
#
loop_
_entity_poly.entity_id
_entity_poly.type
_entity_poly.pdbx_seq_one_letter_code
_entity_poly.pdbx_strand_id
1 'polypeptide(L)'
;NIWADGFFSNVNQQDHEHIQGYKTDISGISIGADKHLKNNAIIGTAISYAKFDTKHTDSRIEKINSNVYLLSLYGQYSFQSTTFIRGMVNVAKFSDDSKNSSLTLWQGHSYHGSLTAGHYFYPLKNNKKLTLVPTVSVRHSYFNTSGNKSVDNSSNKTIGDRSHKALEGIIGISVEQLVANNANNNLNV
;
A
#
# COMPACT_ATOMS: atom_id res chain seq x y z
N ASN A 1 18.71 -9.20 -2.75
CA ASN A 1 18.79 -8.21 -1.67
C ASN A 1 17.75 -8.55 -0.62
N ILE A 2 18.01 -8.19 0.63
CA ILE A 2 17.03 -8.25 1.72
C ILE A 2 16.86 -6.80 2.19
N TRP A 3 15.63 -6.39 2.44
CA TRP A 3 15.29 -5.05 2.88
C TRP A 3 14.18 -5.10 3.94
N ALA A 4 14.08 -4.03 4.72
CA ALA A 4 12.99 -3.82 5.67
C ALA A 4 12.66 -2.33 5.73
N ASP A 5 11.36 -2.01 5.71
CA ASP A 5 10.86 -0.63 5.72
C ASP A 5 9.75 -0.47 6.75
N GLY A 6 9.83 0.59 7.55
CA GLY A 6 8.73 1.06 8.39
C GLY A 6 7.92 2.13 7.67
N PHE A 7 6.60 2.13 7.85
CA PHE A 7 5.72 3.12 7.23
C PHE A 7 4.64 3.63 8.18
N PHE A 8 4.23 4.87 7.94
CA PHE A 8 3.14 5.55 8.61
C PHE A 8 2.29 6.27 7.56
N SER A 9 0.97 6.20 7.67
CA SER A 9 0.05 6.85 6.76
C SER A 9 -1.19 7.31 7.51
N ASN A 10 -1.84 8.37 7.01
CA ASN A 10 -3.06 8.90 7.57
C ASN A 10 -4.08 9.01 6.44
N VAL A 11 -5.26 8.45 6.65
CA VAL A 11 -6.40 8.54 5.73
C VAL A 11 -7.49 9.35 6.41
N ASN A 12 -7.98 10.38 5.73
CA ASN A 12 -9.11 11.18 6.19
C ASN A 12 -10.19 11.16 5.12
N GLN A 13 -11.34 10.59 5.45
CA GLN A 13 -12.53 10.60 4.61
C GLN A 13 -13.57 11.52 5.25
N GLN A 14 -13.99 12.54 4.51
CA GLN A 14 -15.08 13.42 4.92
C GLN A 14 -16.43 12.71 4.78
N ASP A 15 -17.44 13.22 5.48
CA ASP A 15 -18.82 12.76 5.32
C ASP A 15 -19.25 12.93 3.86
N HIS A 16 -19.84 11.89 3.27
CA HIS A 16 -20.34 11.91 1.90
C HIS A 16 -21.70 11.21 1.82
N GLU A 17 -22.75 11.99 1.54
CA GLU A 17 -24.14 11.52 1.52
C GLU A 17 -24.52 10.76 2.81
N HIS A 18 -24.87 9.49 2.70
CA HIS A 18 -25.20 8.60 3.81
C HIS A 18 -23.99 7.82 4.33
N ILE A 19 -22.79 8.10 3.82
CA ILE A 19 -21.53 7.49 4.25
C ILE A 19 -20.84 8.43 5.22
N GLN A 20 -20.68 7.95 6.44
CA GLN A 20 -20.00 8.66 7.50
C GLN A 20 -18.49 8.75 7.22
N GLY A 21 -17.93 9.90 7.53
CA GLY A 21 -16.51 10.16 7.53
C GLY A 21 -15.77 9.39 8.61
N TYR A 22 -14.48 9.18 8.37
CA TYR A 22 -13.58 8.53 9.31
C TYR A 22 -12.15 9.04 9.13
N LYS A 23 -11.38 8.94 10.20
CA LYS A 23 -9.93 9.11 10.17
C LYS A 23 -9.26 7.79 10.55
N THR A 24 -8.29 7.36 9.76
CA THR A 24 -7.51 6.15 10.04
C THR A 24 -6.03 6.47 10.07
N ASP A 25 -5.39 6.21 11.20
CA ASP A 25 -3.95 6.23 11.34
C ASP A 25 -3.42 4.81 11.08
N ILE A 26 -2.47 4.68 10.16
CA ILE A 26 -1.88 3.41 9.74
C ILE A 26 -0.40 3.44 10.09
N SER A 27 0.08 2.38 10.72
CA SER A 27 1.51 2.17 10.98
C SER A 27 1.88 0.73 10.72
N GLY A 28 3.09 0.47 10.22
CA GLY A 28 3.48 -0.90 9.90
C GLY A 28 4.94 -1.06 9.55
N ILE A 29 5.28 -2.32 9.33
CA ILE A 29 6.60 -2.76 8.89
C ILE A 29 6.45 -3.75 7.75
N SER A 30 7.36 -3.67 6.78
CA SER A 30 7.50 -4.60 5.68
C SER A 30 8.91 -5.18 5.70
N ILE A 31 9.01 -6.48 5.43
CA ILE A 31 10.29 -7.17 5.23
C ILE A 31 10.19 -7.88 3.90
N GLY A 32 11.19 -7.68 3.04
CA GLY A 32 11.19 -8.25 1.70
C GLY A 32 12.55 -8.77 1.27
N ALA A 33 12.49 -9.60 0.24
CA ALA A 33 13.65 -10.10 -0.44
C ALA A 33 13.39 -10.13 -1.95
N ASP A 34 14.38 -9.68 -2.72
CA ASP A 34 14.35 -9.70 -4.18
C ASP A 34 15.65 -10.21 -4.78
N LYS A 35 15.56 -10.57 -6.06
CA LYS A 35 16.70 -11.02 -6.85
C LYS A 35 16.68 -10.33 -8.21
N HIS A 36 17.85 -9.81 -8.59
CA HIS A 36 18.11 -9.40 -9.96
C HIS A 36 18.37 -10.63 -10.83
N LEU A 37 17.61 -10.75 -11.89
CA LEU A 37 17.74 -11.76 -12.93
C LEU A 37 18.60 -11.20 -14.07
N LYS A 38 19.20 -12.10 -14.86
CA LYS A 38 20.11 -11.73 -15.96
C LYS A 38 19.48 -10.84 -17.05
N ASN A 39 18.14 -10.82 -17.15
CA ASN A 39 17.42 -10.14 -18.22
C ASN A 39 16.88 -8.76 -17.78
N ASN A 40 17.64 -8.00 -16.98
CA ASN A 40 17.19 -6.70 -16.43
C ASN A 40 15.85 -6.79 -15.69
N ALA A 41 15.59 -7.93 -15.07
CA ALA A 41 14.37 -8.19 -14.35
C ALA A 41 14.66 -8.32 -12.86
N ILE A 42 13.73 -7.86 -12.04
CA ILE A 42 13.74 -8.04 -10.59
C ILE A 42 12.46 -8.79 -10.26
N ILE A 43 12.58 -9.79 -9.39
CA ILE A 43 11.42 -10.44 -8.77
C ILE A 43 11.68 -10.51 -7.27
N GLY A 44 10.65 -10.28 -6.48
CA GLY A 44 10.75 -10.33 -5.04
C GLY A 44 9.42 -10.58 -4.36
N THR A 45 9.52 -10.90 -3.09
CA THR A 45 8.38 -11.11 -2.20
C THR A 45 8.56 -10.30 -0.94
N ALA A 46 7.47 -9.84 -0.36
CA ALA A 46 7.49 -9.18 0.93
C ALA A 46 6.35 -9.66 1.82
N ILE A 47 6.59 -9.61 3.12
CA ILE A 47 5.56 -9.74 4.14
C ILE A 47 5.44 -8.41 4.87
N SER A 48 4.22 -8.01 5.20
CA SER A 48 3.98 -6.77 5.93
C SER A 48 2.99 -7.00 7.05
N TYR A 49 3.20 -6.27 8.14
CA TYR A 49 2.25 -6.13 9.23
C TYR A 49 1.89 -4.66 9.35
N ALA A 50 0.59 -4.38 9.44
CA ALA A 50 0.09 -3.03 9.60
C ALA A 50 -1.02 -2.99 10.64
N LYS A 51 -0.99 -1.96 11.48
CA LYS A 51 -2.03 -1.63 12.42
C LYS A 51 -2.79 -0.41 11.92
N PHE A 52 -4.11 -0.51 11.94
CA PHE A 52 -5.05 0.52 11.53
C PHE A 52 -5.81 0.96 12.78
N ASP A 53 -5.68 2.23 13.15
CA ASP A 53 -6.41 2.86 14.24
C ASP A 53 -7.46 3.81 13.61
N THR A 54 -8.71 3.34 13.46
CA THR A 54 -9.79 4.09 12.80
C THR A 54 -10.73 4.73 13.82
N LYS A 55 -11.01 6.02 13.67
CA LYS A 55 -11.95 6.81 14.47
C LYS A 55 -13.06 7.36 13.57
N HIS A 56 -14.31 7.18 13.98
CA HIS A 56 -15.48 7.70 13.27
C HIS A 56 -15.98 9.01 13.91
N THR A 57 -16.62 9.87 13.10
CA THR A 57 -17.13 11.18 13.55
C THR A 57 -18.32 11.09 14.53
N ASP A 58 -19.00 9.96 14.61
CA ASP A 58 -20.21 9.69 15.42
C ASP A 58 -19.86 8.77 16.60
N SER A 59 -20.35 9.18 17.77
CA SER A 59 -20.18 8.61 19.11
C SER A 59 -20.55 7.13 19.32
N ARG A 60 -21.21 6.48 18.35
CA ARG A 60 -21.74 5.10 18.52
C ARG A 60 -20.74 3.99 18.20
N ILE A 61 -19.70 4.27 17.40
CA ILE A 61 -18.58 3.37 17.11
C ILE A 61 -17.30 4.19 17.28
N GLU A 62 -16.82 4.28 18.52
CA GLU A 62 -15.80 5.24 18.91
C GLU A 62 -14.42 4.95 18.29
N LYS A 63 -14.05 3.67 18.16
CA LYS A 63 -12.75 3.27 17.61
C LYS A 63 -12.75 1.81 17.13
N ILE A 64 -12.26 1.58 15.92
CA ILE A 64 -11.95 0.25 15.39
C ILE A 64 -10.43 0.14 15.28
N ASN A 65 -9.85 -0.91 15.89
CA ASN A 65 -8.45 -1.24 15.67
C ASN A 65 -8.38 -2.49 14.80
N SER A 66 -7.67 -2.44 13.67
CA SER A 66 -7.52 -3.58 12.78
C SER A 66 -6.05 -3.94 12.64
N ASN A 67 -5.77 -5.23 12.65
CA ASN A 67 -4.45 -5.77 12.33
C ASN A 67 -4.51 -6.40 10.95
N VAL A 68 -3.57 -6.02 10.08
CA VAL A 68 -3.50 -6.46 8.69
C VAL A 68 -2.16 -7.13 8.44
N TYR A 69 -2.22 -8.35 7.90
CA TYR A 69 -1.06 -9.10 7.44
C TYR A 69 -1.12 -9.17 5.92
N LEU A 70 -0.05 -8.75 5.25
CA LEU A 70 0.05 -8.75 3.79
C LEU A 70 1.16 -9.68 3.35
N LEU A 71 0.89 -10.41 2.27
CA LEU A 71 1.90 -11.12 1.49
C LEU A 71 1.89 -10.56 0.08
N SER A 72 3.07 -10.15 -0.38
CA SER A 72 3.29 -9.44 -1.62
C SER A 72 4.23 -10.24 -2.53
N LEU A 73 3.90 -10.31 -3.81
CA LEU A 73 4.80 -10.71 -4.89
C LEU A 73 4.91 -9.54 -5.85
N TYR A 74 6.14 -9.11 -6.13
CA TYR A 74 6.40 -7.99 -7.01
C TYR A 74 7.49 -8.31 -8.02
N GLY A 75 7.47 -7.60 -9.13
CA GLY A 75 8.52 -7.68 -10.13
C GLY A 75 8.62 -6.44 -10.99
N GLN A 76 9.77 -6.27 -11.60
CA GLN A 76 10.03 -5.21 -12.56
C GLN A 76 10.85 -5.77 -13.72
N TYR A 77 10.54 -5.33 -14.93
CA TYR A 77 11.35 -5.59 -16.11
C TYR A 77 11.76 -4.26 -16.73
N SER A 78 13.05 -4.07 -17.00
CA SER A 78 13.57 -2.85 -17.62
C SER A 78 14.04 -3.10 -19.04
N PHE A 79 13.31 -2.55 -20.02
CA PHE A 79 13.67 -2.54 -21.44
C PHE A 79 14.75 -1.48 -21.68
N GLN A 80 15.88 -1.90 -22.26
CA GLN A 80 16.99 -1.02 -22.63
C GLN A 80 17.49 -0.13 -21.48
N SER A 81 17.26 -0.56 -20.23
CA SER A 81 17.62 0.16 -18.99
C SER A 81 16.99 1.55 -18.82
N THR A 82 16.00 1.93 -19.64
CA THR A 82 15.32 3.24 -19.57
C THR A 82 13.82 3.11 -19.40
N THR A 83 13.19 2.18 -20.11
CA THR A 83 11.75 1.91 -19.95
C THR A 83 11.57 0.77 -18.97
N PHE A 84 10.59 0.84 -18.08
CA PHE A 84 10.28 -0.25 -17.18
C PHE A 84 8.80 -0.54 -17.12
N ILE A 85 8.50 -1.81 -16.84
CA ILE A 85 7.18 -2.25 -16.38
C ILE A 85 7.38 -2.88 -15.01
N ARG A 86 6.57 -2.46 -14.03
CA ARG A 86 6.53 -2.99 -12.67
C ARG A 86 5.16 -3.53 -12.38
N GLY A 87 5.08 -4.72 -11.79
CA GLY A 87 3.84 -5.32 -11.34
C GLY A 87 3.95 -5.75 -9.88
N MET A 88 2.83 -5.73 -9.18
CA MET A 88 2.72 -6.27 -7.83
C MET A 88 1.34 -6.91 -7.63
N VAL A 89 1.32 -8.02 -6.92
CA VAL A 89 0.10 -8.62 -6.38
C VAL A 89 0.25 -8.80 -4.87
N ASN A 90 -0.79 -8.45 -4.13
CA ASN A 90 -0.84 -8.63 -2.69
C ASN A 90 -2.09 -9.40 -2.31
N VAL A 91 -1.94 -10.26 -1.31
CA VAL A 91 -3.05 -10.82 -0.56
C VAL A 91 -2.94 -10.28 0.86
N ALA A 92 -4.06 -9.82 1.42
CA ALA A 92 -4.09 -9.39 2.80
C ALA A 92 -5.16 -10.15 3.56
N LYS A 93 -4.85 -10.42 4.82
CA LYS A 93 -5.81 -10.88 5.82
C LYS A 93 -5.88 -9.84 6.91
N PHE A 94 -7.08 -9.49 7.34
CA PHE A 94 -7.28 -8.54 8.41
C PHE A 94 -8.30 -9.04 9.44
N SER A 95 -8.08 -8.61 10.68
CA SER A 95 -8.95 -8.89 11.82
C SER A 95 -9.13 -7.63 12.64
N ASP A 96 -10.38 -7.36 13.02
CA ASP A 96 -10.75 -6.19 13.82
C ASP A 96 -10.90 -6.56 15.30
N ASP A 97 -10.42 -5.67 16.17
CA ASP A 97 -10.62 -5.70 17.62
C ASP A 97 -11.29 -4.38 18.05
N SER A 98 -12.60 -4.46 18.35
CA SER A 98 -13.44 -3.33 18.75
C SER A 98 -13.53 -3.26 20.27
N LYS A 99 -13.01 -2.17 20.86
CA LYS A 99 -12.88 -2.05 22.32
C LYS A 99 -14.17 -1.66 23.05
N ASN A 100 -15.26 -1.29 22.36
CA ASN A 100 -16.40 -0.65 23.06
C ASN A 100 -17.80 -0.80 22.41
N SER A 101 -18.10 -1.90 21.73
CA SER A 101 -19.50 -2.16 21.35
C SER A 101 -19.77 -3.65 21.20
N SER A 102 -21.02 -4.06 21.41
CA SER A 102 -21.62 -5.37 21.10
C SER A 102 -21.56 -5.75 19.59
N LEU A 103 -20.64 -5.12 18.84
CA LEU A 103 -20.40 -5.21 17.41
C LEU A 103 -19.03 -5.86 17.14
N THR A 104 -19.06 -7.18 17.11
CA THR A 104 -18.47 -8.12 16.15
C THR A 104 -17.08 -7.89 15.51
N LEU A 105 -16.22 -8.90 15.66
CA LEU A 105 -14.90 -9.14 15.03
C LEU A 105 -14.99 -9.32 13.50
N TRP A 106 -14.69 -8.30 12.70
CA TRP A 106 -14.59 -8.48 11.25
C TRP A 106 -13.34 -9.27 10.90
N GLN A 107 -13.52 -10.35 10.15
CA GLN A 107 -12.44 -11.04 9.46
C GLN A 107 -12.64 -10.88 7.96
N GLY A 108 -11.56 -10.63 7.25
CA GLY A 108 -11.65 -10.39 5.82
C GLY A 108 -10.37 -10.75 5.08
N HIS A 109 -10.55 -10.90 3.78
CA HIS A 109 -9.44 -11.09 2.85
C HIS A 109 -9.54 -10.04 1.76
N SER A 110 -8.40 -9.51 1.34
CA SER A 110 -8.33 -8.62 0.20
C SER A 110 -7.24 -9.05 -0.77
N TYR A 111 -7.46 -8.70 -2.03
CA TYR A 111 -6.51 -8.92 -3.11
C TYR A 111 -6.26 -7.58 -3.78
N HIS A 112 -5.00 -7.31 -4.05
CA HIS A 112 -4.58 -6.08 -4.70
C HIS A 112 -3.64 -6.42 -5.84
N GLY A 113 -3.86 -5.82 -7.00
CA GLY A 113 -2.97 -5.92 -8.15
C GLY A 113 -2.65 -4.55 -8.69
N SER A 114 -1.40 -4.31 -9.05
CA SER A 114 -0.98 -3.10 -9.76
C SER A 114 -0.04 -3.42 -10.91
N LEU A 115 -0.12 -2.60 -11.95
CA LEU A 115 0.78 -2.61 -13.09
C LEU A 115 1.13 -1.17 -13.44
N THR A 116 2.41 -0.84 -13.43
CA THR A 116 2.96 0.49 -13.70
C THR A 116 3.95 0.40 -14.85
N ALA A 117 3.84 1.29 -15.82
CA ALA A 117 4.86 1.51 -16.84
C ALA A 117 5.48 2.89 -16.64
N GLY A 118 6.79 3.00 -16.88
CA GLY A 118 7.50 4.27 -16.78
C GLY A 118 8.75 4.32 -17.63
N HIS A 119 9.34 5.50 -17.75
CA HIS A 119 10.55 5.72 -18.54
C HIS A 119 11.49 6.72 -17.86
N TYR A 120 12.77 6.40 -17.79
CA TYR A 120 13.81 7.28 -17.28
C TYR A 120 14.29 8.23 -18.39
N PHE A 121 13.90 9.49 -18.30
CA PHE A 121 14.40 10.56 -19.17
C PHE A 121 15.58 11.28 -18.52
N TYR A 122 16.68 11.40 -19.26
CA TYR A 122 17.86 12.15 -18.84
C TYR A 122 17.92 13.47 -19.62
N PRO A 123 17.40 14.58 -19.06
CA PRO A 123 17.34 15.86 -19.77
C PRO A 123 18.72 16.45 -20.10
N LEU A 124 19.76 16.10 -19.33
CA LEU A 124 21.13 16.55 -19.56
C LEU A 124 21.94 15.44 -20.23
N LYS A 125 22.27 15.62 -21.52
CA LYS A 125 22.95 14.62 -22.37
C LYS A 125 24.25 14.03 -21.79
N ASN A 126 24.92 14.75 -20.89
CA ASN A 126 26.20 14.32 -20.29
C ASN A 126 26.14 14.15 -18.76
N ASN A 127 24.96 14.19 -18.15
CA ASN A 127 24.85 14.17 -16.70
C ASN A 127 23.59 13.42 -16.22
N LYS A 128 23.76 12.15 -15.85
CA LYS A 128 22.69 11.31 -15.25
C LYS A 128 22.31 11.72 -13.82
N LYS A 129 22.77 12.88 -13.34
CA LYS A 129 22.41 13.38 -12.01
C LYS A 129 20.96 13.83 -11.91
N LEU A 130 20.31 14.22 -13.01
CA LEU A 130 18.90 14.60 -13.01
C LEU A 130 18.12 13.64 -13.90
N THR A 131 17.06 13.05 -13.37
CA THR A 131 16.21 12.10 -14.09
C THR A 131 14.75 12.50 -13.93
N LEU A 132 14.01 12.50 -15.03
CA LEU A 132 12.57 12.69 -15.05
C LEU A 132 11.89 11.34 -15.34
N VAL A 133 10.91 10.97 -14.53
CA VAL A 133 10.26 9.65 -14.61
C VAL A 133 8.74 9.84 -14.69
N PRO A 134 8.18 10.03 -15.89
CA PRO A 134 6.75 9.88 -16.09
C PRO A 134 6.35 8.41 -15.93
N THR A 135 5.18 8.20 -15.34
CA THR A 135 4.61 6.89 -15.07
C THR A 135 3.11 6.90 -15.36
N VAL A 136 2.62 5.74 -15.79
CA VAL A 136 1.20 5.41 -15.88
C VAL A 136 0.98 4.08 -15.18
N SER A 137 -0.08 3.99 -14.37
CA SER A 137 -0.38 2.78 -13.60
C SER A 137 -1.87 2.49 -13.59
N VAL A 138 -2.19 1.20 -13.55
CA VAL A 138 -3.53 0.71 -13.25
C VAL A 138 -3.46 -0.11 -11.98
N ARG A 139 -4.49 0.01 -11.14
CA ARG A 139 -4.57 -0.66 -9.84
C ARG A 139 -5.96 -1.22 -9.64
N HIS A 140 -6.04 -2.50 -9.27
CA HIS A 140 -7.28 -3.18 -8.96
C HIS A 140 -7.22 -3.69 -7.52
N SER A 141 -8.24 -3.35 -6.72
CA SER A 141 -8.36 -3.80 -5.34
C SER A 141 -9.71 -4.46 -5.12
N TYR A 142 -9.70 -5.61 -4.48
CA TYR A 142 -10.90 -6.31 -4.03
C TYR A 142 -10.83 -6.50 -2.52
N PHE A 143 -11.89 -6.11 -1.83
CA PHE A 143 -12.04 -6.28 -0.39
C PHE A 143 -13.28 -7.11 -0.14
N ASN A 144 -13.14 -8.14 0.70
CA ASN A 144 -14.27 -8.90 1.21
C ASN A 144 -14.21 -8.98 2.73
N THR A 145 -15.29 -8.54 3.37
CA THR A 145 -15.48 -8.58 4.81
C THR A 145 -16.70 -9.44 5.11
N SER A 146 -16.50 -10.51 5.90
CA SER A 146 -17.62 -11.31 6.35
C SER A 146 -18.42 -10.54 7.39
N GLY A 147 -19.73 -10.46 7.17
CA GLY A 147 -20.68 -9.89 8.11
C GLY A 147 -20.81 -10.78 9.34
N ASN A 148 -21.17 -10.17 10.47
CA ASN A 148 -21.41 -10.87 11.71
C ASN A 148 -22.73 -10.44 12.34
N LYS A 149 -23.27 -11.30 13.20
CA LYS A 149 -24.47 -11.03 13.98
C LYS A 149 -24.09 -10.24 15.23
N SER A 150 -24.61 -9.03 15.38
CA SER A 150 -24.54 -8.30 16.64
C SER A 150 -25.51 -8.96 17.62
N VAL A 151 -25.02 -9.42 18.77
CA VAL A 151 -25.86 -9.93 19.86
C VAL A 151 -26.13 -8.77 20.80
N ASP A 152 -27.22 -8.05 20.54
CA ASP A 152 -27.76 -7.04 21.47
C ASP A 152 -29.11 -7.57 21.98
N ASN A 153 -29.30 -7.57 23.31
CA ASN A 153 -30.43 -8.21 24.02
C ASN A 153 -31.83 -7.64 23.71
N SER A 154 -31.97 -6.64 22.84
CA SER A 154 -33.25 -6.02 22.47
C SER A 154 -33.50 -5.88 20.97
N SER A 155 -32.52 -6.17 20.11
CA SER A 155 -32.74 -6.26 18.65
C SER A 155 -31.65 -7.07 17.96
N ASN A 156 -32.04 -8.12 17.22
CA ASN A 156 -31.12 -8.90 16.40
C ASN A 156 -30.78 -8.13 15.12
N LYS A 157 -29.66 -7.39 15.12
CA LYS A 157 -29.13 -6.77 13.89
C LYS A 157 -28.08 -7.70 13.27
N THR A 158 -28.37 -8.19 12.07
CA THR A 158 -27.41 -8.93 11.26
C THR A 158 -26.74 -7.95 10.31
N ILE A 159 -25.43 -7.79 10.42
CA ILE A 159 -24.66 -7.08 9.40
C ILE A 159 -24.25 -8.12 8.36
N GLY A 160 -24.66 -7.94 7.12
CA GLY A 160 -24.36 -8.85 6.02
C GLY A 160 -22.92 -8.69 5.50
N ASP A 161 -22.49 -9.66 4.69
CA ASP A 161 -21.21 -9.60 3.99
C ASP A 161 -21.12 -8.36 3.11
N ARG A 162 -19.93 -7.76 3.05
CA ARG A 162 -19.68 -6.58 2.22
C ARG A 162 -18.48 -6.86 1.32
N SER A 163 -18.69 -6.69 0.02
CA SER A 163 -17.62 -6.79 -0.98
C SER A 163 -17.49 -5.49 -1.75
N HIS A 164 -16.25 -5.08 -1.99
CA HIS A 164 -15.93 -3.85 -2.72
C HIS A 164 -14.86 -4.11 -3.76
N LYS A 165 -15.04 -3.53 -4.94
CA LYS A 165 -14.08 -3.54 -6.04
C LYS A 165 -13.73 -2.10 -6.37
N ALA A 166 -12.45 -1.82 -6.51
CA ALA A 166 -11.94 -0.54 -6.97
C ALA A 166 -10.99 -0.77 -8.14
N LEU A 167 -11.15 0.01 -9.20
CA LEU A 167 -10.22 0.10 -10.32
C LEU A 167 -9.79 1.56 -10.44
N GLU A 168 -8.49 1.80 -10.40
CA GLU A 168 -7.91 3.14 -10.39
C GLU A 168 -6.87 3.26 -11.51
N GLY A 169 -6.98 4.33 -12.29
CA GLY A 169 -5.95 4.78 -13.21
C GLY A 169 -5.14 5.90 -12.57
N ILE A 170 -3.81 5.80 -12.65
CA ILE A 170 -2.88 6.75 -12.03
C ILE A 170 -1.92 7.22 -13.11
N ILE A 171 -1.72 8.53 -13.20
CA ILE A 171 -0.65 9.16 -13.97
C ILE A 171 0.23 9.94 -13.01
N GLY A 172 1.54 9.84 -13.16
CA GLY A 172 2.49 10.44 -12.24
C GLY A 172 3.76 10.89 -12.92
N ILE A 173 4.47 11.84 -12.31
CA ILE A 173 5.78 12.27 -12.75
C ILE A 173 6.68 12.45 -11.54
N SER A 174 7.90 11.96 -11.61
CA SER A 174 8.91 12.10 -10.56
C SER A 174 10.17 12.75 -11.11
N VAL A 175 10.81 13.59 -10.29
CA VAL A 175 12.11 14.19 -10.60
C VAL A 175 13.10 13.67 -9.55
N GLU A 176 14.15 13.01 -10.00
CA GLU A 176 15.17 12.40 -9.15
C GLU A 176 16.50 13.10 -9.38
N GLN A 177 17.14 13.56 -8.30
CA GLN A 177 18.47 14.16 -8.35
C GLN A 177 19.48 13.33 -7.56
N LEU A 178 20.47 12.75 -8.25
CA LEU A 178 21.60 12.07 -7.62
C LEU A 178 22.62 13.09 -7.11
N VAL A 179 22.79 13.13 -5.80
CA VAL A 179 23.83 13.91 -5.13
C VAL A 179 24.98 12.99 -4.75
N ALA A 180 26.07 13.03 -5.53
CA ALA A 180 27.29 12.30 -5.20
C ALA A 180 28.14 13.13 -4.22
N ASN A 181 28.35 12.63 -3.00
CA ASN A 181 29.32 13.22 -2.07
C ASN A 181 30.74 12.80 -2.45
N ASN A 182 31.51 13.73 -3.01
CA ASN A 182 32.96 13.55 -3.25
C ASN A 182 33.75 13.75 -1.95
N ALA A 183 33.43 13.00 -0.89
CA ALA A 183 34.09 13.14 0.42
C ALA A 183 35.39 12.32 0.55
N ASN A 184 36.02 11.85 -0.53
CA ASN A 184 37.23 11.01 -0.49
C ASN A 184 38.28 11.35 -1.58
N ASN A 185 38.51 12.63 -1.90
CA ASN A 185 39.65 13.04 -2.74
C ASN A 185 40.78 13.78 -1.99
N ASN A 186 40.74 13.85 -0.65
CA ASN A 186 41.77 14.52 0.16
C ASN A 186 42.47 13.59 1.17
N LEU A 187 42.73 12.33 0.78
CA LEU A 187 43.69 11.48 1.49
C LEU A 187 44.53 10.72 0.47
N ASN A 188 45.55 11.38 -0.07
CA ASN A 188 46.94 11.01 0.18
C ASN A 188 47.88 12.00 -0.50
N VAL A 189 48.69 12.62 0.36
CA VAL A 189 49.96 13.33 0.08
C VAL A 189 50.95 12.36 -0.54
#